data_AF-A0A212C5F3-F1
#
_entry.id   AF-A0A212C5F3-F1
#
_cell.length_a   1.000
_cell.length_b   1.000
_cell.length_c   1.000
_cell.angle_alpha   90.00
_cell.angle_beta   90.00
_cell.angle_gamma   90.00
#
_symmetry.space_group_name_H-M   'P 1'
#
loop_
_entity.id
_entity.type
_entity.pdbx_description
1 polymer ?
#
loop_
_entity_poly.entity_id
_entity_poly.type
_entity_poly.pdbx_seq_one_letter_code
_entity_poly.pdbx_strand_id
1 'polypeptide(L)'
;MSFYVRTHKGATLSQWSLGNGTPVTSKGGDYFVFYSHGLQASAWHFWIEVQVLEEQPEGMVTVAIAAHYFSGEDKRSSQLDALKEKFPDWTFPSAWVCTYNLFVF
;
A
#
# COMPACT_ATOMS: atom_id res chain seq x y z
N MET A 1 -0.57 -3.85 5.87
CA MET A 1 -0.63 -3.64 4.41
C MET A 1 -1.59 -2.51 4.12
N SER A 2 -1.19 -1.61 3.25
CA SER A 2 -1.95 -0.45 2.83
C SER A 2 -2.08 -0.50 1.32
N PHE A 3 -3.31 -0.44 0.83
CA PHE A 3 -3.63 -0.39 -0.59
C PHE A 3 -4.16 1.00 -0.91
N TYR A 4 -3.49 1.69 -1.83
CA TYR A 4 -3.85 3.01 -2.29
C TYR A 4 -4.26 2.95 -3.75
N VAL A 5 -5.33 3.67 -4.10
CA VAL A 5 -5.76 3.85 -5.47
C VAL A 5 -5.96 5.33 -5.72
N ARG A 6 -5.37 5.83 -6.80
CA ARG A 6 -5.60 7.18 -7.31
C ARG A 6 -6.06 7.07 -8.75
N THR A 7 -7.30 7.46 -9.02
CA THR A 7 -7.76 7.57 -10.40
C THR A 7 -7.13 8.81 -11.05
N HIS A 8 -6.80 8.68 -12.34
CA HIS A 8 -6.34 9.81 -13.12
C HIS A 8 -7.54 10.67 -13.56
N LYS A 9 -7.26 11.85 -14.10
CA LYS A 9 -8.31 12.77 -14.56
C LYS A 9 -9.17 12.07 -15.63
N GLY A 10 -10.48 12.16 -15.49
CA GLY A 10 -11.43 11.51 -16.41
C GLY A 10 -11.71 10.03 -16.12
N ALA A 11 -11.07 9.46 -15.09
CA ALA A 11 -11.34 8.12 -14.59
C ALA A 11 -12.00 8.15 -13.20
N THR A 12 -12.89 7.18 -12.96
CA THR A 12 -13.61 7.01 -11.69
C THR A 12 -13.52 5.58 -11.22
N LEU A 13 -13.27 5.37 -9.92
CA LEU A 13 -13.32 4.05 -9.30
C LEU A 13 -14.78 3.75 -8.96
N SER A 14 -15.42 2.89 -9.76
CA SER A 14 -16.85 2.61 -9.66
C SER A 14 -17.14 1.54 -8.60
N GLN A 15 -16.34 0.47 -8.59
CA GLN A 15 -16.54 -0.70 -7.73
C GLN A 15 -15.21 -1.35 -7.33
N TRP A 16 -15.26 -2.16 -6.27
CA TRP A 16 -14.14 -2.98 -5.82
C TRP A 16 -14.63 -4.20 -5.04
N SER A 17 -13.77 -5.19 -4.85
CA SER A 17 -14.06 -6.36 -4.00
C SER A 17 -13.68 -6.15 -2.52
N LEU A 18 -13.18 -4.97 -2.15
CA LEU A 18 -12.57 -4.70 -0.84
C LEU A 18 -13.56 -4.20 0.22
N GLY A 19 -14.82 -3.96 -0.16
CA GLY A 19 -15.87 -3.52 0.76
C GLY A 19 -17.22 -3.39 0.04
N ASN A 20 -18.26 -3.08 0.81
CA ASN A 20 -19.60 -2.86 0.27
C ASN A 20 -19.80 -1.39 -0.13
N GLY A 21 -20.55 -1.16 -1.21
CA GLY A 21 -20.91 0.18 -1.68
C GLY A 21 -19.86 0.86 -2.57
N THR A 22 -20.15 2.10 -2.98
CA THR A 22 -19.25 2.88 -3.85
C THR A 22 -18.02 3.34 -3.05
N PRO A 23 -16.80 3.10 -3.56
CA PRO A 23 -15.58 3.59 -2.93
C PRO A 23 -15.61 5.12 -2.75
N VAL A 24 -15.09 5.62 -1.63
CA VAL A 24 -15.02 7.07 -1.34
C VAL A 24 -13.58 7.45 -1.09
N THR A 25 -13.17 8.60 -1.62
CA THR A 25 -11.81 9.11 -1.47
C THR A 25 -11.60 9.75 -0.10
N SER A 26 -10.35 9.69 0.37
CA SER A 26 -9.86 10.52 1.47
C SER A 26 -9.75 11.99 1.04
N LYS A 27 -9.47 12.89 2.00
CA LYS A 27 -9.27 14.33 1.71
C LYS A 27 -8.17 14.61 0.67
N GLY A 28 -7.24 13.67 0.46
CA GLY A 28 -6.16 13.77 -0.54
C GLY A 28 -6.52 13.26 -1.94
N GLY A 29 -7.75 12.77 -2.15
CA GLY A 29 -8.19 12.18 -3.41
C GLY A 29 -7.88 10.70 -3.59
N ASP A 30 -7.13 10.10 -2.66
CA ASP A 30 -6.82 8.66 -2.68
C ASP A 30 -7.92 7.84 -2.03
N TYR A 31 -8.27 6.73 -2.68
CA TYR A 31 -8.94 5.62 -2.01
C TYR A 31 -7.89 4.82 -1.23
N PHE A 32 -8.26 4.39 -0.03
CA PHE A 32 -7.33 3.77 0.91
C PHE A 32 -7.98 2.62 1.64
N VAL A 33 -7.29 1.47 1.66
CA VAL A 33 -7.64 0.32 2.49
C VAL A 33 -6.43 -0.02 3.35
N PHE A 34 -6.64 -0.10 4.67
CA PHE A 34 -5.66 -0.59 5.62
C PHE A 34 -6.06 -1.96 6.15
N TYR A 35 -5.10 -2.87 6.17
CA TYR A 35 -5.28 -4.19 6.75
C TYR A 35 -4.04 -4.63 7.51
N SER A 36 -4.25 -5.08 8.74
CA SER A 36 -3.24 -5.67 9.59
C SER A 36 -3.61 -7.11 9.91
N HIS A 37 -2.64 -8.01 9.87
CA HIS A 37 -2.79 -9.40 10.25
C HIS A 37 -1.58 -9.88 11.06
N GLY A 38 -1.73 -11.03 11.73
CA GLY A 38 -0.64 -11.70 12.43
C GLY A 38 0.27 -12.49 11.50
N LEU A 39 0.95 -13.52 12.00
CA LEU A 39 1.94 -14.29 11.22
C LEU A 39 1.34 -15.05 10.02
N GLN A 40 0.05 -15.36 10.05
CA GLN A 40 -0.63 -16.12 9.01
C GLN A 40 -1.72 -15.26 8.37
N ALA A 41 -1.54 -14.95 7.09
CA ALA A 41 -2.60 -14.44 6.22
C ALA A 41 -2.43 -14.99 4.81
N SER A 42 -3.54 -15.24 4.15
CA SER A 42 -3.55 -15.58 2.73
C SER A 42 -3.17 -14.36 1.89
N ALA A 43 -2.66 -14.64 0.68
CA ALA A 43 -2.48 -13.60 -0.32
C ALA A 43 -3.83 -12.91 -0.63
N TRP A 44 -3.75 -11.60 -0.82
CA TRP A 44 -4.90 -10.80 -1.19
C TRP A 44 -5.35 -11.11 -2.60
N HIS A 45 -6.62 -11.48 -2.75
CA HIS A 45 -7.28 -11.64 -4.03
C HIS A 45 -8.37 -10.58 -4.09
N PHE A 46 -8.18 -9.58 -4.96
CA PHE A 46 -9.12 -8.48 -5.10
C PHE A 46 -9.20 -8.02 -6.54
N TRP A 47 -10.24 -7.25 -6.84
CA TRP A 47 -10.39 -6.54 -8.09
C TRP A 47 -10.90 -5.12 -7.84
N ILE A 48 -10.63 -4.25 -8.80
CA ILE A 48 -11.17 -2.89 -8.88
C ILE A 48 -11.78 -2.69 -10.26
N GLU A 49 -12.85 -1.90 -10.34
CA GLU A 49 -13.45 -1.47 -11.60
C GLU A 49 -13.20 0.02 -11.77
N VAL A 50 -12.57 0.38 -12.89
CA VAL A 50 -12.27 1.77 -13.25
C VAL A 50 -13.05 2.09 -14.52
N GLN A 51 -13.86 3.13 -14.45
CA GLN A 51 -14.62 3.66 -15.58
C GLN A 51 -13.93 4.90 -16.11
N VAL A 52 -13.81 5.00 -17.44
CA VAL A 52 -13.13 6.12 -18.10
C VAL A 52 -14.02 6.67 -19.21
N LEU A 53 -14.08 7.99 -19.32
CA LEU A 53 -14.90 8.66 -20.33
C LEU A 53 -14.26 8.65 -21.73
N GLU A 54 -12.93 8.68 -21.81
CA GLU A 54 -12.14 8.71 -23.05
C GLU A 54 -10.79 8.00 -22.83
N GLU A 55 -10.19 7.40 -23.86
CA GLU A 55 -8.86 6.76 -23.75
C GLU A 55 -7.81 7.73 -23.19
N GLN A 56 -7.12 7.32 -22.13
CA GLN A 56 -6.08 8.11 -21.47
C GLN A 56 -4.69 7.56 -21.82
N PRO A 57 -3.81 8.32 -22.50
CA PRO A 57 -2.48 7.85 -22.88
C PRO A 57 -1.53 7.69 -21.68
N GLU A 58 -1.80 8.32 -20.54
CA GLU A 58 -0.97 8.28 -19.32
C GLU A 58 -1.36 7.15 -18.34
N GLY A 59 -2.29 6.27 -18.73
CA GLY A 59 -2.93 5.31 -17.84
C GLY A 59 -4.17 5.90 -17.15
N MET A 60 -5.01 5.02 -16.65
CA MET A 60 -6.30 5.29 -16.03
C MET A 60 -6.21 5.39 -14.50
N VAL A 61 -5.26 4.67 -13.89
CA VAL A 61 -5.18 4.52 -12.44
C VAL A 61 -3.75 4.27 -11.96
N THR A 62 -3.38 4.94 -10.88
CA THR A 62 -2.18 4.62 -10.09
C THR A 62 -2.58 3.78 -8.88
N VAL A 63 -1.90 2.67 -8.69
CA VAL A 63 -2.09 1.75 -7.55
C VAL A 63 -0.80 1.64 -6.78
N ALA A 64 -0.86 1.79 -5.46
CA ALA A 64 0.28 1.54 -4.59
C ALA A 64 -0.05 0.52 -3.51
N ILE A 65 0.90 -0.37 -3.25
CA ILE A 65 0.85 -1.32 -2.14
C ILE A 65 2.03 -0.99 -1.22
N ALA A 66 1.72 -0.70 0.04
CA ALA A 66 2.71 -0.57 1.09
C ALA A 66 2.54 -1.67 2.13
N ALA A 67 3.62 -2.34 2.51
CA ALA A 67 3.61 -3.25 3.65
C ALA A 67 4.49 -2.71 4.77
N HIS A 68 4.10 -3.03 6.00
CA HIS A 68 4.74 -2.58 7.22
C HIS A 68 5.03 -3.84 8.03
N TYR A 69 6.31 -4.11 8.27
CA TYR A 69 6.78 -5.30 8.95
C TYR A 69 7.32 -4.92 10.32
N PHE A 70 6.57 -5.31 11.35
CA PHE A 70 6.86 -4.99 12.75
C PHE A 70 7.41 -6.19 13.53
N SER A 71 7.16 -7.40 13.02
CA SER A 71 7.46 -8.69 13.64
C SER A 71 8.01 -9.65 12.60
N GLY A 72 8.64 -10.74 13.04
CA GLY A 72 9.24 -11.75 12.16
C GLY A 72 10.54 -11.28 11.51
N GLU A 73 11.03 -12.06 10.55
CA GLU A 73 12.28 -11.75 9.83
C GLU A 73 12.12 -10.57 8.88
N ASP A 74 10.93 -10.37 8.31
CA ASP A 74 10.65 -9.30 7.33
C ASP A 74 10.75 -7.88 7.92
N LYS A 75 10.81 -7.75 9.26
CA LYS A 75 11.08 -6.45 9.92
C LYS A 75 12.53 -6.00 9.80
N ARG A 76 13.41 -6.81 9.21
CA ARG A 76 14.84 -6.56 9.08
C ARG A 76 15.21 -6.23 7.65
N SER A 77 16.23 -5.40 7.49
CA SER A 77 16.92 -5.17 6.21
C SER A 77 18.39 -4.92 6.49
N SER A 78 19.26 -5.18 5.51
CA SER A 78 20.70 -4.94 5.67
C SER A 78 21.00 -3.47 5.94
N GLN A 79 20.24 -2.56 5.33
CA GLN A 79 20.36 -1.11 5.56
C GLN A 79 19.97 -0.74 7.00
N LEU A 80 18.88 -1.31 7.53
CA LEU A 80 18.46 -1.06 8.91
C LEU A 80 19.43 -1.67 9.92
N ASP A 81 19.92 -2.89 9.67
CA ASP A 81 20.91 -3.53 10.54
C ASP A 81 22.23 -2.74 10.54
N ALA A 82 22.73 -2.30 9.38
CA ALA A 82 23.91 -1.44 9.30
C ALA A 82 23.72 -0.07 9.99
N LEU A 83 22.48 0.44 10.04
CA LEU A 83 22.15 1.65 10.79
C LEU A 83 22.15 1.39 12.30
N LYS A 84 21.63 0.25 12.75
CA LYS A 84 21.59 -0.16 14.16
C LYS A 84 22.99 -0.24 14.78
N GLU A 85 23.97 -0.77 14.05
CA GLU A 85 25.37 -0.86 14.50
C GLU A 85 26.04 0.50 14.76
N LYS A 86 25.43 1.61 14.31
CA LYS A 86 25.93 2.97 14.56
C LYS A 86 25.40 3.57 15.87
N PHE A 87 24.41 2.94 16.51
CA PHE A 87 23.85 3.44 17.76
C PHE A 87 24.69 2.99 18.96
N PRO A 88 24.71 3.77 20.05
CA PRO A 88 25.35 3.35 21.29
C PRO A 88 24.73 2.08 21.89
N ASP A 89 25.54 1.32 22.64
CA ASP A 89 25.16 0.05 23.27
C ASP A 89 23.99 0.15 24.26
N TRP A 90 23.70 1.36 24.77
CA TRP A 90 22.57 1.60 25.68
C TRP A 90 21.23 1.78 24.97
N THR A 91 21.20 1.72 23.63
CA THR A 91 19.96 1.89 22.87
C THR A 91 19.16 0.60 22.73
N PHE A 92 17.83 0.73 22.71
CA PHE A 92 16.90 -0.38 22.46
C PHE A 92 16.05 -0.07 21.22
N PRO A 93 16.56 -0.30 20.00
CA PRO A 93 15.85 0.08 18.78
C PRO A 93 14.67 -0.87 18.50
N SER A 94 13.49 -0.29 18.23
CA SER A 94 12.36 -1.01 17.65
C SER A 94 12.45 -0.94 16.12
N ALA A 95 12.65 -2.10 15.47
CA ALA A 95 12.79 -2.19 14.03
C ALA A 95 11.41 -2.15 13.34
N TRP A 96 11.29 -1.32 12.31
CA TRP A 96 10.12 -1.24 11.46
C TRP A 96 10.53 -1.00 10.01
N VAL A 97 10.45 -2.04 9.19
CA VAL A 97 10.72 -1.95 7.75
C VAL A 97 9.40 -1.77 7.01
N CYS A 98 9.44 -0.95 5.96
CA CYS A 98 8.33 -0.81 5.02
C CYS A 98 8.77 -1.11 3.59
N THR A 99 7.84 -1.61 2.79
CA THR A 99 7.96 -1.70 1.34
C THR A 99 6.94 -0.78 0.70
N TYR A 100 7.24 -0.31 -0.50
CA TYR A 100 6.33 0.48 -1.31
C TYR A 100 6.50 0.07 -2.77
N ASN A 101 5.44 -0.47 -3.35
CA ASN A 101 5.38 -0.82 -4.76
C ASN A 101 4.30 0.03 -5.43
N LEU A 102 4.66 0.69 -6.52
CA LEU A 102 3.80 1.58 -7.29
C LEU A 102 3.63 1.03 -8.70
N PHE A 103 2.40 1.04 -9.19
CA PHE A 103 2.03 0.59 -10.51
C PHE A 103 1.13 1.63 -11.17
N VAL A 104 1.30 1.85 -12.46
CA VAL A 104 0.45 2.70 -13.28
C VAL A 104 -0.17 1.82 -14.35
N PHE A 105 -1.50 1.83 -14.43
CA PHE A 105 -2.31 1.06 -15.37
C PHE A 105 -3.18 2.01 -16.19
#